data_AF-A0A937V3R4-F1
#
_entry.id   AF-A0A937V3R4-F1
#
_cell.length_a   1.000
_cell.length_b   1.000
_cell.length_c   1.000
_cell.angle_alpha   90.00
_cell.angle_beta   90.00
_cell.angle_gamma   90.00
#
_symmetry.space_group_name_H-M   'P 1'
#
loop_
_entity.id
_entity.type
_entity.pdbx_description
1 polymer ?
#
loop_
_entity_poly.entity_id
_entity_poly.type
_entity_poly.pdbx_seq_one_letter_code
_entity_poly.pdbx_strand_id
1 'polypeptide(L)'
;MQLNLLTKQLSSAARWITTTVLCVSAIAFIWQGAFSSNMTAMANPNTSLIAAMDAGDKVQEKASKDAGRAKGFIEDTKDKVKQTAKNNAAKVDRATDANDNVFERKAKKDASFIEKRAEEDADRTQKAVDNTKNAVERTVDSIKDAFN
;
A
#
# COMPACT_ATOMS: atom_id res chain seq x y z
N MET A 1 23.09 35.56 -3.38
CA MET A 1 21.77 35.22 -2.83
C MET A 1 21.20 33.87 -3.32
N GLN A 2 22.00 32.93 -3.85
CA GLN A 2 21.48 31.65 -4.39
C GLN A 2 21.59 30.44 -3.43
N LEU A 3 22.40 30.52 -2.37
CA LEU A 3 22.59 29.42 -1.41
C LEU A 3 21.41 29.23 -0.43
N ASN A 4 20.57 30.27 -0.24
CA ASN A 4 19.41 30.24 0.66
C ASN A 4 18.18 29.51 0.09
N LEU A 5 18.14 29.32 -1.23
CA LEU A 5 17.04 28.59 -1.90
C LEU A 5 17.25 27.08 -1.81
N LEU A 6 18.49 26.62 -2.04
CA LEU A 6 18.86 25.21 -1.92
C LEU A 6 18.69 24.71 -0.49
N THR A 7 19.10 25.49 0.52
CA THR A 7 18.91 25.15 1.94
C THR A 7 17.43 25.12 2.35
N LYS A 8 16.57 26.01 1.83
CA LYS A 8 15.12 25.96 2.06
C LYS A 8 14.46 24.75 1.41
N GLN A 9 14.88 24.37 0.21
CA GLN A 9 14.35 23.18 -0.46
C GLN A 9 14.83 21.89 0.19
N LEU A 10 16.09 21.82 0.63
CA LEU A 10 16.63 20.68 1.38
C LEU A 10 15.94 20.54 2.75
N SER A 11 15.69 21.66 3.43
CA SER A 11 14.95 21.68 4.70
C SER A 11 13.50 21.23 4.52
N SER A 12 12.85 21.67 3.44
CA SER A 12 11.48 21.25 3.12
C SER A 12 11.44 19.76 2.79
N ALA A 13 12.33 19.28 1.92
CA ALA A 13 12.45 17.87 1.56
C ALA A 13 12.79 16.99 2.78
N ALA A 14 13.70 17.43 3.64
CA ALA A 14 14.03 16.75 4.88
C ALA A 14 12.81 16.67 5.81
N ARG A 15 12.02 17.73 5.92
CA ARG A 15 10.80 17.74 6.74
C ARG A 15 9.73 16.78 6.19
N TRP A 16 9.60 16.67 4.87
CA TRP A 16 8.73 15.66 4.25
C TRP A 16 9.23 14.24 4.51
N ILE A 17 10.53 13.98 4.36
CA ILE A 17 11.13 12.67 4.66
C ILE A 17 10.94 12.31 6.13
N THR A 18 11.22 13.22 7.07
CA THR A 18 11.00 12.97 8.50
C THR A 18 9.53 12.71 8.80
N THR A 19 8.61 13.43 8.17
CA THR A 19 7.16 13.19 8.36
C THR A 19 6.75 11.83 7.81
N THR A 20 7.24 11.44 6.63
CA THR A 20 6.96 10.11 6.06
C THR A 20 7.57 9.00 6.89
N VAL A 21 8.84 9.13 7.33
CA VAL A 21 9.51 8.15 8.20
C VAL A 21 8.81 8.07 9.54
N LEU A 22 8.33 9.18 10.10
CA LEU A 22 7.61 9.20 11.38
C LEU A 22 6.20 8.61 11.24
N CYS A 23 5.51 8.81 10.12
CA CYS A 23 4.22 8.16 9.83
C CYS A 23 4.38 6.66 9.58
N VAL A 24 5.36 6.23 8.79
CA VAL A 24 5.68 4.81 8.57
C VAL A 24 6.14 4.16 9.88
N SER A 25 6.94 4.86 10.69
CA SER A 25 7.34 4.41 12.03
C SER A 25 6.14 4.36 12.97
N ALA A 26 5.22 5.32 12.95
CA ALA A 26 4.02 5.29 13.79
C ALA A 26 3.12 4.11 13.41
N ILE A 27 2.99 3.80 12.12
CA ILE A 27 2.25 2.62 11.66
C ILE A 27 2.96 1.32 12.11
N ALA A 28 4.29 1.29 12.05
CA ALA A 28 5.09 0.17 12.58
C ALA A 28 5.05 0.07 14.12
N PHE A 29 4.98 1.20 14.85
CA PHE A 29 4.90 1.25 16.31
C PHE A 29 3.48 1.02 16.83
N ILE A 30 2.43 1.31 16.06
CA ILE A 30 1.06 0.85 16.38
C ILE A 30 0.97 -0.66 16.20
N TRP A 31 1.72 -1.22 15.24
CA TRP A 31 1.91 -2.66 15.12
C TRP A 31 2.70 -3.24 16.30
N GLN A 32 3.78 -2.60 16.77
CA GLN A 32 4.60 -3.08 17.91
C GLN A 32 3.98 -2.76 19.29
N GLY A 33 3.23 -1.68 19.43
CA GLY A 33 2.71 -1.15 20.71
C GLY A 33 1.50 -1.91 21.24
N ALA A 34 0.85 -2.72 20.40
CA ALA A 34 -0.15 -3.70 20.84
C ALA A 34 0.47 -4.99 21.42
N PHE A 35 1.80 -5.17 21.37
CA PHE A 35 2.49 -6.38 21.85
C PHE A 35 3.34 -6.18 23.12
N SER A 36 3.59 -4.95 23.58
CA SER A 36 4.55 -4.69 24.66
C SER A 36 3.97 -4.63 26.10
N SER A 37 2.67 -4.85 26.30
CA SER A 37 2.07 -4.77 27.65
C SER A 37 2.09 -6.08 28.47
N ASN A 38 2.68 -7.16 27.95
CA ASN A 38 2.75 -8.46 28.66
C ASN A 38 4.18 -9.04 28.77
N MET A 39 5.22 -8.20 28.82
CA MET A 39 6.62 -8.66 28.83
C MET A 39 7.20 -8.96 30.23
N THR A 40 6.38 -9.03 31.28
CA THR A 40 6.86 -9.19 32.68
C THR A 40 6.68 -10.59 33.26
N ALA A 41 6.19 -11.58 32.50
CA ALA A 41 5.88 -12.91 33.04
C ALA A 41 6.25 -14.07 32.12
N MET A 42 7.51 -14.18 31.66
CA MET A 42 7.95 -15.40 30.95
C MET A 42 9.37 -15.82 31.37
N ALA A 43 9.47 -16.40 32.56
CA ALA A 43 10.62 -17.20 32.99
C ALA A 43 10.24 -18.70 32.91
N ASN A 44 9.92 -19.20 31.72
CA ASN A 44 9.93 -20.64 31.44
C ASN A 44 10.09 -20.86 29.92
N PRO A 45 11.25 -21.38 29.46
CA PRO A 45 11.59 -21.48 28.04
C PRO A 45 10.57 -22.30 27.25
N ASN A 46 9.95 -23.32 27.85
CA ASN A 46 9.01 -24.21 27.15
C ASN A 46 7.64 -23.56 26.86
N THR A 47 7.18 -22.64 27.73
CA THR A 47 5.94 -21.88 27.49
C THR A 47 6.16 -20.69 26.57
N SER A 48 7.37 -20.13 26.53
CA SER A 48 7.77 -19.08 25.58
C SER A 48 7.80 -19.59 24.14
N LEU A 49 8.20 -20.84 23.95
CA LEU A 49 8.25 -21.52 22.66
C LEU A 49 6.87 -21.73 22.03
N ILE A 50 5.92 -22.27 22.80
CA ILE A 50 4.55 -22.52 22.34
C ILE A 50 3.82 -21.20 22.05
N ALA A 51 4.04 -20.17 22.87
CA ALA A 51 3.46 -18.85 22.66
C ALA A 51 4.04 -18.14 21.41
N ALA A 52 5.33 -18.34 21.11
CA ALA A 52 5.97 -17.78 19.91
C ALA A 52 5.46 -18.44 18.63
N MET A 53 5.22 -19.76 18.63
CA MET A 53 4.66 -20.48 17.48
C MET A 53 3.20 -20.07 17.19
N ASP A 54 2.33 -20.05 18.22
CA ASP A 54 0.92 -19.63 18.08
C ASP A 54 0.80 -18.14 17.69
N ALA A 55 1.70 -17.28 18.20
CA ALA A 55 1.79 -15.89 17.76
C ALA A 55 2.25 -15.78 16.30
N GLY A 56 3.19 -16.62 15.86
CA GLY A 56 3.65 -16.68 14.47
C GLY A 56 2.55 -17.05 13.49
N ASP A 57 1.77 -18.10 13.80
CA ASP A 57 0.62 -18.52 12.98
C ASP A 57 -0.43 -17.41 12.84
N LYS A 58 -0.77 -16.72 13.95
CA LYS A 58 -1.69 -15.58 13.93
C LYS A 58 -1.17 -14.40 13.11
N VAL A 59 0.13 -14.14 13.13
CA VAL A 59 0.74 -13.06 12.33
C VAL A 59 0.69 -13.40 10.84
N GLN A 60 0.97 -14.64 10.45
CA GLN A 60 0.85 -15.10 9.07
C GLN A 60 -0.60 -15.04 8.56
N GLU A 61 -1.55 -15.52 9.37
CA GLU A 61 -2.98 -15.43 9.05
C GLU A 61 -3.43 -13.97 8.84
N LYS A 62 -3.04 -13.08 9.75
CA LYS A 62 -3.36 -11.64 9.66
C LYS A 62 -2.71 -11.00 8.44
N ALA A 63 -1.44 -11.27 8.17
CA ALA A 63 -0.74 -10.75 7.01
C ALA A 63 -1.42 -11.20 5.70
N SER A 64 -1.82 -12.47 5.61
CA SER A 64 -2.56 -12.99 4.46
C SER A 64 -3.94 -12.33 4.29
N LYS A 65 -4.67 -12.15 5.40
CA LYS A 65 -5.99 -11.49 5.40
C LYS A 65 -5.93 -10.02 5.01
N ASP A 66 -4.96 -9.29 5.57
CA ASP A 66 -4.74 -7.87 5.29
C ASP A 66 -4.26 -7.67 3.85
N ALA A 67 -3.36 -8.55 3.36
CA ALA A 67 -2.95 -8.57 1.96
C ALA A 67 -4.15 -8.81 1.02
N GLY A 68 -5.01 -9.79 1.33
CA GLY A 68 -6.24 -10.05 0.56
C GLY A 68 -7.18 -8.84 0.52
N ARG A 69 -7.40 -8.18 1.67
CA ARG A 69 -8.21 -6.95 1.75
C ARG A 69 -7.59 -5.81 0.94
N ALA A 70 -6.28 -5.62 1.01
CA ALA A 70 -5.58 -4.60 0.24
C ALA A 70 -5.72 -4.84 -1.27
N LYS A 71 -5.59 -6.09 -1.73
CA LYS A 71 -5.83 -6.45 -3.14
C LYS A 71 -7.25 -6.14 -3.60
N GLY A 72 -8.24 -6.47 -2.79
CA GLY A 72 -9.64 -6.12 -3.08
C GLY A 72 -9.85 -4.61 -3.20
N PHE A 73 -9.27 -3.82 -2.28
CA PHE A 73 -9.32 -2.36 -2.37
C PHE A 73 -8.64 -1.81 -3.63
N ILE A 74 -7.50 -2.38 -4.02
CA ILE A 74 -6.78 -1.99 -5.26
C ILE A 74 -7.64 -2.29 -6.48
N GLU A 75 -8.30 -3.43 -6.51
CA GLU A 75 -9.20 -3.83 -7.60
C GLU A 75 -10.44 -2.93 -7.69
N ASP A 76 -11.09 -2.64 -6.57
CA ASP A 76 -12.21 -1.68 -6.51
C ASP A 76 -11.78 -0.29 -6.99
N THR A 77 -10.58 0.14 -6.62
CA THR A 77 -10.04 1.45 -7.00
C THR A 77 -9.75 1.50 -8.50
N LYS A 78 -9.13 0.45 -9.05
CA LYS A 78 -8.92 0.27 -10.49
C LYS A 78 -10.25 0.42 -11.23
N ASP A 79 -11.28 -0.31 -10.82
CA ASP A 79 -12.57 -0.30 -11.50
C ASP A 79 -13.27 1.05 -11.41
N LYS A 80 -13.21 1.73 -10.26
CA LYS A 80 -13.72 3.11 -10.13
C LYS A 80 -12.99 4.11 -11.03
N VAL A 81 -11.67 3.99 -11.18
CA VAL A 81 -10.89 4.85 -12.07
C VAL A 81 -11.28 4.61 -13.53
N LYS A 82 -11.37 3.33 -13.94
CA LYS A 82 -11.84 2.95 -15.29
C LYS A 82 -13.24 3.49 -15.57
N GLN A 83 -14.17 3.30 -14.64
CA GLN A 83 -15.55 3.78 -14.77
C GLN A 83 -15.60 5.30 -14.87
N THR A 84 -14.83 6.01 -14.04
CA THR A 84 -14.77 7.48 -14.06
C THR A 84 -14.22 8.00 -15.38
N ALA A 85 -13.18 7.36 -15.92
CA ALA A 85 -12.61 7.69 -17.21
C ALA A 85 -13.64 7.53 -18.35
N LYS A 86 -14.35 6.40 -18.39
CA LYS A 86 -15.44 6.15 -19.34
C LYS A 86 -16.57 7.16 -19.22
N ASN A 87 -17.00 7.47 -17.99
CA ASN A 87 -18.05 8.45 -17.73
C ASN A 87 -17.67 9.85 -18.18
N ASN A 88 -16.40 10.25 -17.98
CA ASN A 88 -15.90 11.55 -18.45
C ASN A 88 -15.85 11.61 -19.98
N ALA A 89 -15.38 10.54 -20.64
CA ALA A 89 -15.42 10.46 -22.10
C ALA A 89 -16.85 10.54 -22.63
N ALA A 90 -17.80 9.83 -22.02
CA ALA A 90 -19.21 9.87 -22.41
C ALA A 90 -19.87 11.24 -22.17
N LYS A 91 -19.46 11.98 -21.12
CA LYS A 91 -19.93 13.36 -20.89
C LYS A 91 -19.44 14.30 -21.97
N VAL A 92 -18.17 14.19 -22.38
CA VAL A 92 -17.61 15.00 -23.46
C VAL A 92 -18.30 14.67 -24.79
N ASP A 93 -18.54 13.39 -25.06
CA ASP A 93 -19.28 12.91 -26.24
C ASP A 93 -20.68 13.53 -26.32
N ARG A 94 -21.44 13.55 -25.22
CA ARG A 94 -22.77 14.19 -25.15
C ARG A 94 -22.75 15.71 -25.19
N ALA A 95 -21.67 16.34 -24.73
CA ALA A 95 -21.56 17.80 -24.70
C ALA A 95 -21.09 18.38 -26.05
N THR A 96 -20.60 17.54 -26.95
CA THR A 96 -20.06 17.95 -28.25
C THR A 96 -21.11 17.66 -29.32
N ASP A 97 -22.11 18.53 -29.45
CA ASP A 97 -23.15 18.41 -30.47
C ASP A 97 -22.56 18.70 -31.87
N ALA A 98 -22.37 17.64 -32.65
CA ALA A 98 -22.21 17.61 -34.10
C ALA A 98 -21.05 18.36 -34.79
N ASN A 99 -20.25 19.20 -34.12
CA ASN A 99 -19.28 20.08 -34.81
C ASN A 99 -17.80 19.95 -34.40
N ASP A 100 -17.42 19.16 -33.39
CA ASP A 100 -16.03 19.18 -32.91
C ASP A 100 -15.44 17.82 -32.50
N ASN A 101 -15.23 16.96 -33.50
CA ASN A 101 -14.65 15.61 -33.40
C ASN A 101 -13.29 15.52 -32.66
N VAL A 102 -12.60 16.63 -32.39
CA VAL A 102 -11.27 16.61 -31.76
C VAL A 102 -11.35 16.33 -30.26
N PHE A 103 -12.31 16.92 -29.56
CA PHE A 103 -12.44 16.78 -28.10
C PHE A 103 -12.97 15.40 -27.72
N GLU A 104 -13.94 14.88 -28.47
CA GLU A 104 -14.47 13.53 -28.29
C GLU A 104 -13.39 12.46 -28.50
N ARG A 105 -12.63 12.54 -29.61
CA ARG A 105 -11.52 11.61 -29.90
C ARG A 105 -10.44 11.68 -28.83
N LYS A 106 -10.10 12.88 -28.36
CA LYS A 106 -9.14 13.05 -27.26
C LYS A 106 -9.66 12.42 -25.98
N ALA A 107 -10.92 12.65 -25.61
CA ALA A 107 -11.50 12.09 -24.39
C ALA A 107 -11.55 10.56 -24.43
N LYS A 108 -11.90 9.95 -25.58
CA LYS A 108 -11.85 8.48 -25.78
C LYS A 108 -10.42 7.93 -25.68
N LYS A 109 -9.44 8.63 -26.26
CA LYS A 109 -8.02 8.27 -26.17
C LYS A 109 -7.49 8.36 -24.74
N ASP A 110 -7.82 9.43 -24.03
CA ASP A 110 -7.42 9.66 -22.65
C ASP A 110 -8.07 8.61 -21.73
N ALA A 111 -9.35 8.28 -21.93
CA ALA A 111 -10.01 7.21 -21.19
C ALA A 111 -9.32 5.87 -21.39
N SER A 112 -8.99 5.51 -22.63
CA SER A 112 -8.26 4.27 -22.94
C SER A 112 -6.87 4.23 -22.29
N PHE A 113 -6.16 5.36 -22.28
CA PHE A 113 -4.86 5.47 -21.62
C PHE A 113 -4.98 5.32 -20.10
N ILE A 114 -5.98 5.95 -19.48
CA ILE A 114 -6.26 5.84 -18.05
C ILE A 114 -6.63 4.40 -17.69
N GLU A 115 -7.45 3.72 -18.49
CA GLU A 115 -7.79 2.32 -18.25
C GLU A 115 -6.56 1.42 -18.25
N LYS A 116 -5.68 1.58 -19.24
CA LYS A 116 -4.41 0.84 -19.32
C LYS A 116 -3.52 1.12 -18.10
N ARG A 117 -3.37 2.38 -17.72
CA ARG A 117 -2.56 2.77 -16.54
C ARG A 117 -3.14 2.24 -15.24
N ALA A 118 -4.47 2.25 -15.09
CA ALA A 118 -5.13 1.72 -13.91
C ALA A 118 -4.88 0.21 -13.75
N GLU A 119 -4.87 -0.54 -14.84
CA GLU A 119 -4.49 -1.96 -14.83
C GLU A 119 -3.02 -2.16 -14.46
N GLU A 120 -2.10 -1.46 -15.14
CA GLU A 120 -0.66 -1.54 -14.86
C GLU A 120 -0.32 -1.18 -13.41
N ASP A 121 -0.91 -0.12 -12.88
CA ASP A 121 -0.65 0.33 -11.52
C ASP A 121 -1.31 -0.57 -10.47
N ALA A 122 -2.49 -1.13 -10.76
CA ALA A 122 -3.12 -2.13 -9.91
C ALA A 122 -2.22 -3.37 -9.80
N ASP A 123 -1.75 -3.91 -10.92
CA ASP A 123 -0.88 -5.09 -10.94
C ASP A 123 0.43 -4.84 -10.20
N ARG A 124 1.06 -3.68 -10.42
CA ARG A 124 2.28 -3.29 -9.70
C ARG A 124 2.05 -3.20 -8.20
N THR A 125 0.91 -2.66 -7.78
CA THR A 125 0.59 -2.49 -6.36
C THR A 125 0.23 -3.83 -5.72
N GLN A 126 -0.52 -4.69 -6.40
CA GLN A 126 -0.82 -6.05 -5.93
C GLN A 126 0.47 -6.87 -5.75
N LYS A 127 1.43 -6.73 -6.68
CA LYS A 127 2.74 -7.38 -6.56
C LYS A 127 3.54 -6.87 -5.37
N ALA A 128 3.47 -5.56 -5.07
CA ALA A 128 4.10 -5.00 -3.88
C ALA A 128 3.48 -5.57 -2.59
N VAL A 129 2.15 -5.69 -2.54
CA VAL A 129 1.42 -6.33 -1.44
C VAL A 129 1.87 -7.78 -1.24
N ASP A 130 2.00 -8.56 -2.31
CA ASP A 130 2.50 -9.94 -2.24
C ASP A 130 3.94 -10.03 -1.74
N ASN A 131 4.82 -9.15 -2.22
CA ASN A 131 6.20 -9.13 -1.76
C ASN A 131 6.30 -8.82 -0.26
N THR A 132 5.50 -7.88 0.23
CA THR A 132 5.43 -7.55 1.67
C THR A 132 4.90 -8.73 2.47
N LYS A 133 3.81 -9.38 2.01
CA LYS A 133 3.28 -10.59 2.64
C LYS A 133 4.35 -11.67 2.76
N ASN A 134 5.02 -12.00 1.65
CA ASN A 134 6.05 -13.04 1.62
C ASN A 134 7.25 -12.71 2.52
N ALA A 135 7.63 -11.43 2.64
CA ALA A 135 8.70 -11.01 3.55
C ALA A 135 8.31 -11.20 5.02
N VAL A 136 7.07 -10.88 5.38
CA VAL A 136 6.53 -11.12 6.73
C VAL A 136 6.48 -12.61 7.03
N GLU A 137 5.93 -13.41 6.11
CA GLU A 137 5.86 -14.87 6.27
C GLU A 137 7.23 -15.50 6.48
N ARG A 138 8.22 -15.15 5.64
CA ARG A 138 9.61 -15.62 5.79
C ARG A 138 10.25 -15.22 7.11
N THR A 139 9.98 -14.00 7.58
CA THR A 139 10.52 -13.52 8.86
C THR A 139 9.92 -14.34 10.02
N VAL A 140 8.62 -14.60 9.97
CA VAL A 140 7.96 -15.46 10.96
C VAL A 140 8.48 -16.89 10.91
N ASP A 141 8.66 -17.46 9.72
CA ASP A 141 9.19 -18.82 9.56
C ASP A 141 10.63 -18.92 10.09
N SER A 142 11.49 -17.93 9.78
CA SER A 142 12.87 -17.89 10.30
C SER A 142 12.93 -17.78 11.82
N ILE A 143 11.97 -17.05 12.43
CA ILE A 143 11.83 -16.99 13.88
C ILE A 143 11.43 -18.37 14.43
N LYS A 144 10.41 -19.01 13.85
CA LYS A 144 9.96 -20.36 14.26
C LYS A 144 11.10 -21.37 14.18
N ASP A 145 11.87 -21.37 13.09
CA ASP A 145 13.01 -22.28 12.89
C ASP A 145 14.12 -22.07 13.92
N ALA A 146 14.43 -20.83 14.30
CA ALA A 146 15.44 -20.52 15.32
C ALA A 146 15.03 -20.96 16.73
N PHE A 147 13.73 -21.19 16.94
CA PHE A 147 13.15 -21.60 18.20
C PHE A 147 12.81 -23.11 18.24
N ASN A 148 12.89 -23.83 17.13
CA ASN A 148 12.70 -25.29 17.09
C ASN A 148 13.93 -26.08 17.52
#